data_AF-A0A6J4RR81-F1
#
_entry.id   AF-A0A6J4RR81-F1
#
_cell.length_a   1.000
_cell.length_b   1.000
_cell.length_c   1.000
_cell.angle_alpha   90.00
_cell.angle_beta   90.00
_cell.angle_gamma   90.00
#
_symmetry.space_group_name_H-M   'P 1'
#
loop_
_entity.id
_entity.type
_entity.pdbx_description
1 polymer ?
#
loop_
_entity_poly.entity_id
_entity_poly.type
_entity_poly.pdbx_seq_one_letter_code
_entity_poly.pdbx_strand_id
1 'polypeptide(L)' 'MDVFQAIVLGIVQGLTEFLPISSSAHLRIVPAFAGWEDPGAAFTAVTQLGTVTAVLLYFRRDLWAITTGFLAGL' A
#
# COMPACT_ATOMS: atom_id res chain seq x y z
N MET A 1 -14.74 5.14 10.58
CA MET A 1 -13.34 5.60 10.56
C MET A 1 -13.28 7.12 10.49
N ASP A 2 -12.51 7.75 11.35
CA ASP A 2 -12.19 9.18 11.25
C ASP A 2 -10.91 9.40 10.40
N VAL A 3 -10.68 10.64 9.95
CA VAL A 3 -9.52 11.03 9.14
C VAL A 3 -8.20 10.72 9.86
N PHE A 4 -8.10 10.94 11.16
CA PHE A 4 -6.93 10.62 11.97
C PHE A 4 -6.63 9.11 11.94
N GLN A 5 -7.64 8.26 12.17
CA GLN A 5 -7.48 6.80 12.06
C GLN A 5 -7.04 6.40 10.64
N ALA A 6 -7.62 7.02 9.60
CA ALA A 6 -7.25 6.74 8.22
C ALA A 6 -5.80 7.13 7.91
N ILE A 7 -5.31 8.25 8.43
CA ILE A 7 -3.90 8.66 8.31
C ILE A 7 -2.98 7.66 9.00
N VAL A 8 -3.30 7.27 10.24
CA VAL A 8 -2.49 6.30 11.00
C VAL A 8 -2.41 4.96 10.27
N LEU A 9 -3.56 4.41 9.86
CA LEU A 9 -3.59 3.12 9.14
C LEU A 9 -2.97 3.22 7.74
N GLY A 10 -3.09 4.36 7.07
CA GLY A 10 -2.41 4.61 5.80
C GLY A 10 -0.88 4.59 5.94
N ILE A 11 -0.35 5.20 7.01
CA ILE A 11 1.08 5.14 7.35
C ILE A 11 1.49 3.69 7.65
N VAL A 12 0.71 2.98 8.46
CA VAL A 12 0.99 1.56 8.78
C VAL A 12 1.03 0.72 7.50
N GLN A 13 0.04 0.84 6.60
CA GLN A 13 0.03 0.15 5.31
C GLN A 13 1.26 0.51 4.48
N GLY A 14 1.55 1.81 4.31
CA GLY A 14 2.69 2.25 3.50
C GLY A 14 4.04 1.77 4.02
N LEU A 15 4.22 1.69 5.34
CA LEU A 15 5.45 1.19 5.96
C LEU A 15 5.55 -0.34 5.93
N THR A 16 4.44 -1.06 6.03
CA THR A 16 4.46 -2.53 6.18
C THR A 16 4.34 -3.27 4.86
N GLU A 17 3.82 -2.63 3.81
CA GLU A 17 3.60 -3.29 2.51
C GLU A 17 4.90 -3.67 1.81
N PHE A 18 5.94 -2.86 1.95
CA PHE A 18 7.24 -3.11 1.31
C PHE A 18 8.15 -4.00 2.14
N LEU A 19 7.77 -4.28 3.39
CA LEU A 19 8.50 -5.15 4.30
C LEU A 19 7.84 -6.54 4.31
N PRO A 20 8.59 -7.64 4.38
CA PRO A 20 8.04 -8.99 4.41
C PRO A 20 7.48 -9.35 5.80
N ILE A 21 6.56 -8.53 6.31
CA ILE A 21 6.00 -8.63 7.68
C ILE A 21 4.46 -8.68 7.70
N SER A 22 3.82 -8.83 6.55
CA SER A 22 2.35 -8.87 6.36
C SER A 22 1.64 -7.57 6.78
N SER A 23 1.36 -6.71 5.80
CA SER A 23 0.60 -5.47 5.98
C SER A 23 -0.84 -5.70 6.43
N SER A 24 -1.50 -6.73 5.87
CA SER A 24 -2.87 -7.11 6.25
C SER A 24 -3.01 -7.49 7.74
N ALA A 25 -1.99 -8.14 8.32
CA ALA A 25 -1.97 -8.43 9.75
C ALA A 25 -1.88 -7.14 10.57
N HIS A 26 -1.03 -6.19 10.17
CA HIS A 26 -0.88 -4.91 10.87
C HIS A 26 -2.16 -4.06 10.78
N LEU A 27 -2.83 -4.04 9.62
CA LEU A 27 -4.13 -3.36 9.47
C LEU A 27 -5.26 -3.97 10.29
N ARG A 28 -5.13 -5.21 10.77
CA ARG A 28 -6.10 -5.83 11.69
C ARG A 28 -5.70 -5.63 13.16
N ILE A 29 -4.41 -5.69 13.46
CA ILE A 29 -3.87 -5.60 14.81
C ILE A 29 -3.89 -4.17 15.36
N VAL A 30 -3.51 -3.17 14.56
CA VAL A 30 -3.45 -1.77 15.01
C VAL A 30 -4.83 -1.24 15.44
N PRO A 31 -5.91 -1.38 14.65
CA PRO A 31 -7.25 -1.01 15.09
C PRO A 31 -7.69 -1.77 16.34
N ALA A 32 -7.44 -3.08 16.42
CA ALA A 32 -7.84 -3.90 17.55
C ALA A 32 -7.17 -3.44 18.86
N PHE A 33 -5.88 -3.10 18.84
CA PHE A 33 -5.17 -2.56 20.00
C PHE A 33 -5.64 -1.14 20.38
N ALA A 34 -6.03 -0.33 19.39
CA ALA A 34 -6.51 1.03 19.61
C ALA A 34 -8.01 1.11 19.95
N GLY A 35 -8.72 -0.02 19.98
CA GLY A 35 -10.17 -0.08 20.19
C GLY A 35 -10.99 0.52 19.04
N TRP A 36 -10.43 0.54 17.82
CA TRP A 36 -11.09 1.05 16.62
C TRP A 36 -11.85 -0.07 15.90
N GLU A 37 -12.89 0.33 15.15
CA GLU A 37 -13.60 -0.59 14.25
C GLU A 37 -12.68 -1.10 13.15
N ASP A 38 -12.99 -2.30 12.63
CA ASP A 38 -12.27 -2.88 11.50
C ASP A 38 -12.38 -1.94 10.29
N PRO A 39 -11.26 -1.49 9.69
CA PRO A 39 -11.27 -0.62 8.51
C PRO A 39 -11.99 -1.26 7.31
N GLY A 40 -12.07 -2.59 7.28
CA GLY A 40 -12.79 -3.35 6.27
C GLY A 40 -12.05 -3.49 4.94
N ALA A 41 -12.55 -4.40 4.10
CA ALA A 41 -11.92 -4.77 2.84
C ALA A 41 -11.77 -3.59 1.86
N ALA A 42 -12.72 -2.65 1.87
CA ALA A 42 -12.69 -1.47 1.00
C ALA A 42 -11.49 -0.56 1.33
N PHE A 43 -11.21 -0.31 2.61
CA PHE A 43 -10.07 0.49 3.03
C PHE A 43 -8.75 -0.19 2.69
N THR A 44 -8.64 -1.50 2.95
CA THR A 44 -7.46 -2.28 2.56
C THR A 44 -7.22 -2.21 1.06
N ALA A 45 -8.26 -2.35 0.22
CA ALA A 45 -8.13 -2.27 -1.22
C ALA A 45 -7.67 -0.87 -1.69
N VAL A 46 -8.23 0.20 -1.14
CA VAL A 46 -7.86 1.58 -1.51
C VAL A 46 -6.42 1.89 -1.09
N THR A 47 -6.02 1.49 0.12
CA THR A 47 -4.64 1.74 0.59
C THR A 47 -3.61 0.90 -0.17
N GLN A 48 -3.98 -0.32 -0.59
CA GLN A 48 -3.18 -1.16 -1.50
C GLN A 48 -2.99 -0.51 -2.89
N LEU A 49 -4.01 0.15 -3.44
CA LEU A 49 -3.85 0.93 -4.67
C LEU A 49 -2.87 2.09 -4.48
N GLY A 50 -2.88 2.70 -3.29
CA GLY A 50 -1.89 3.71 -2.90
C GLY A 50 -0.46 3.18 -2.93
N THR A 51 -0.20 2.00 -2.37
CA THR A 51 1.15 1.40 -2.37
C THR A 51 1.60 0.96 -3.77
N VAL A 52 0.70 0.40 -4.59
CA VAL A 52 0.98 0.12 -6.00
C VAL A 52 1.35 1.41 -6.75
N THR A 53 0.57 2.48 -6.54
CA THR A 53 0.85 3.78 -7.17
C THR A 53 2.21 4.33 -6.74
N ALA A 54 2.58 4.19 -5.47
CA ALA A 54 3.89 4.60 -4.97
C ALA A 54 5.04 3.86 -5.68
N VAL A 55 4.92 2.54 -5.87
CA VAL A 55 5.90 1.72 -6.60
C VAL A 55 5.99 2.14 -8.06
N LEU A 56 4.86 2.32 -8.75
CA LEU A 56 4.82 2.77 -10.14
C LEU A 56 5.48 4.13 -10.31
N LEU A 57 5.24 5.07 -9.39
CA LEU A 57 5.86 6.39 -9.42
C LEU A 57 7.35 6.36 -9.10
N TYR A 58 7.77 5.54 -8.13
CA TYR A 58 9.17 5.39 -7.73
C TYR A 58 10.00 4.79 -8.87
N PHE A 59 9.56 3.66 -9.44
CA PHE A 59 10.25 2.95 -10.53
C PHE A 59 9.86 3.44 -11.94
N ARG A 60 9.18 4.60 -12.08
CA ARG A 60 8.64 5.05 -13.37
C ARG A 60 9.67 5.08 -14.52
N ARG A 61 10.92 5.42 -14.21
CA ARG A 61 12.00 5.50 -15.20
C ARG A 61 12.50 4.11 -15.59
N ASP A 62 12.68 3.24 -14.60
CA ASP A 62 13.14 1.86 -14.81
C ASP A 62 12.07 1.07 -15.56
N LEU A 63 10.80 1.21 -15.17
CA LEU A 63 9.66 0.63 -15.86
C LEU A 63 9.60 1.11 -17.32
N TRP A 64 9.75 2.41 -17.57
CA TRP A 64 9.79 2.95 -18.93
C TRP A 64 10.94 2.35 -19.76
N ALA A 65 12.15 2.28 -19.19
CA ALA A 65 13.31 1.71 -19.86
C ALA A 65 13.12 0.22 -20.19
N ILE A 66 12.59 -0.57 -19.24
CA ILE A 66 12.31 -1.99 -19.44
C ILE A 66 11.22 -2.18 -20.49
N THR A 67 10.11 -1.45 -20.41
CA THR A 67 8.99 -1.57 -21.37
C THR A 67 9.42 -1.17 -22.78
N THR A 68 10.14 -0.07 -22.94
CA THR A 68 10.62 0.37 -24.26
C THR A 68 11.69 -0.55 -24.83
N GLY A 69 12.63 -1.03 -24.01
CA GLY A 69 13.62 -2.02 -24.41
C GLY A 69 12.99 -3.35 -24.84
N PHE A 70 11.98 -3.82 -24.11
CA PHE A 70 11.23 -5.03 -24.46
C PHE A 70 10.50 -4.89 -25.79
N LEU A 71 9.78 -3.78 -26.00
CA LEU A 71 9.05 -3.52 -27.25
C LEU A 71 9.97 -3.32 -28.45
N ALA A 72 11.17 -2.77 -28.27
CA ALA A 72 12.14 -2.59 -29.34
C ALA A 72 12.85 -3.89 -29.74
N GLY A 73 12.90 -4.88 -28.84
CA GLY A 73 13.50 -6.20 -29.09
C GLY A 73 12.51 -7.27 -29.61
N LEU A 74 11.22 -6.96 -29.62
CA LEU A 74 10.13 -7.77 -30.16
C LEU A 74 10.00 -7.58 -31.68
#